data_AF-A0A076N1I6-F1
#
_entry.id   AF-A0A076N1I6-F1
#
_cell.length_a   1.000
_cell.length_b   1.000
_cell.length_c   1.000
_cell.angle_alpha   90.00
_cell.angle_beta   90.00
_cell.angle_gamma   90.00
#
_symmetry.space_group_name_H-M   'P 1'
#
loop_
_entity.id
_entity.type
_entity.pdbx_description
1 polymer ?
#
loop_
_entity_poly.entity_id
_entity_poly.type
_entity_poly.pdbx_seq_one_letter_code
_entity_poly.pdbx_strand_id
1 'polypeptide(L)'
;MLPRDLAAAEIVPFARWAEELGFGEVWIVEDLGFHGGIEQAATVLAVTSRIRVGIGILPAGARNVAFAAMELATLARLRPALFAEYARTLTGLLRGERVRVDGRYVRLDGAGLETVPAAREDLRRGRDRPPEGR
;
A
#
# COMPACT_ATOMS: atom_id res chain seq x y z
N MET A 1 -3.20 -7.64 13.65
CA MET A 1 -2.88 -8.34 12.37
C MET A 1 -4.00 -9.33 12.10
N LEU A 2 -4.49 -9.43 10.86
CA LEU A 2 -5.52 -10.39 10.50
C LEU A 2 -4.88 -11.79 10.40
N PRO A 3 -5.38 -12.81 11.14
CA PRO A 3 -4.80 -14.15 11.07
C PRO A 3 -4.91 -14.70 9.65
N ARG A 4 -3.79 -15.11 9.07
CA ARG A 4 -3.71 -15.49 7.65
C ARG A 4 -4.50 -16.75 7.31
N ASP A 5 -4.65 -17.64 8.28
CA ASP A 5 -5.36 -18.92 8.23
C ASP A 5 -6.82 -18.82 8.69
N LEU A 6 -7.29 -17.62 9.01
CA LEU A 6 -8.68 -17.36 9.36
C LEU A 6 -9.60 -17.83 8.22
N ALA A 7 -10.69 -18.54 8.53
CA ALA A 7 -11.66 -18.91 7.50
C ALA A 7 -12.23 -17.67 6.80
N ALA A 8 -12.48 -17.74 5.49
CA ALA A 8 -12.90 -16.58 4.71
C ALA A 8 -14.19 -15.91 5.27
N ALA A 9 -15.11 -16.73 5.79
CA ALA A 9 -16.35 -16.24 6.41
C ALA A 9 -16.11 -15.38 7.67
N GLU A 10 -15.00 -15.60 8.37
CA GLU A 10 -14.68 -14.95 9.64
C GLU A 10 -13.94 -13.61 9.45
N ILE A 11 -13.53 -13.27 8.22
CA ILE A 11 -12.86 -11.99 7.92
C ILE A 11 -13.74 -10.80 8.31
N VAL A 12 -15.03 -10.83 7.96
CA VAL A 12 -15.96 -9.73 8.26
C VAL A 12 -16.24 -9.60 9.76
N PRO A 13 -16.61 -10.68 10.48
CA PRO A 13 -16.71 -10.65 11.94
C PRO A 13 -15.45 -10.09 12.62
N PHE A 14 -14.28 -10.57 12.23
CA PHE A 14 -13.00 -10.12 12.78
C PHE A 14 -12.77 -8.63 12.54
N ALA A 15 -12.99 -8.15 11.32
CA ALA A 15 -12.79 -6.76 10.95
C ALA A 15 -13.68 -5.79 11.73
N ARG A 16 -14.97 -6.14 11.88
CA ARG A 16 -15.92 -5.34 12.66
C ARG A 16 -15.55 -5.33 14.12
N TRP A 17 -15.24 -6.49 14.68
CA TRP A 17 -14.83 -6.63 16.07
C TRP A 17 -13.56 -5.82 16.37
N ALA A 18 -12.56 -5.84 15.49
CA ALA A 18 -11.37 -5.02 15.62
C ALA A 18 -11.70 -3.51 15.58
N GLU A 19 -12.59 -3.07 14.70
CA GLU A 19 -13.04 -1.67 14.65
C GLU A 19 -13.85 -1.26 15.90
N GLU A 20 -14.72 -2.14 16.41
CA GLU A 20 -15.51 -1.92 17.62
C GLU A 20 -14.64 -1.76 18.87
N LEU A 21 -13.57 -2.55 18.96
CA LEU A 21 -12.55 -2.43 20.00
C LEU A 21 -11.66 -1.19 19.85
N GLY A 22 -11.81 -0.42 18.77
CA GLY A 22 -11.10 0.83 18.55
C GLY A 22 -9.68 0.67 18.01
N PHE A 23 -9.34 -0.49 17.41
CA PHE A 23 -8.05 -0.63 16.74
C PHE A 23 -7.91 0.37 15.59
N GLY A 24 -6.73 0.98 15.49
CA GLY A 24 -6.46 1.98 14.45
C GLY A 24 -6.15 1.38 13.07
N GLU A 25 -5.79 0.10 13.01
CA GLU A 25 -5.36 -0.57 11.79
C GLU A 25 -5.54 -2.10 11.81
N VAL A 26 -5.81 -2.66 10.64
CA VAL A 26 -5.76 -4.09 10.34
C VAL A 26 -4.73 -4.30 9.24
N TRP A 27 -3.82 -5.24 9.46
CA TRP A 27 -2.78 -5.63 8.52
C TRP A 27 -3.08 -7.00 7.94
N ILE A 28 -3.07 -7.08 6.62
CA ILE A 28 -3.34 -8.26 5.82
C ILE A 28 -2.04 -8.79 5.25
N VAL A 29 -1.90 -10.11 5.27
CA VAL A 29 -0.82 -10.82 4.58
C VAL A 29 -1.42 -11.48 3.35
N GLU A 30 -0.80 -11.26 2.19
CA GLU A 30 -1.00 -12.10 1.01
C GLU A 30 0.14 -13.12 0.94
N ASP A 31 -0.22 -14.40 1.07
CA ASP A 31 0.73 -15.51 0.95
C ASP A 31 0.06 -16.68 0.23
N LEU A 32 0.85 -17.37 -0.59
CA LEU A 32 0.37 -18.50 -1.38
C LEU A 32 -0.10 -19.62 -0.43
N GLY A 33 -1.31 -20.14 -0.68
CA GLY A 33 -1.95 -21.12 0.20
C GLY A 33 -2.96 -20.52 1.18
N PHE A 34 -3.13 -19.20 1.20
CA PHE A 34 -4.15 -18.48 2.00
C PHE A 34 -5.03 -17.60 1.09
N HIS A 35 -5.66 -16.59 1.68
CA HIS A 35 -6.53 -15.65 0.97
C HIS A 35 -5.74 -14.55 0.26
N GLY A 36 -6.28 -14.06 -0.86
CA GLY A 36 -5.71 -12.92 -1.59
C GLY A 36 -5.79 -11.62 -0.81
N GLY A 37 -4.75 -10.79 -0.88
CA GLY A 37 -4.63 -9.57 -0.07
C GLY A 37 -5.56 -8.45 -0.53
N ILE A 38 -5.78 -8.34 -1.85
CA ILE A 38 -6.66 -7.32 -2.45
C ILE A 38 -8.12 -7.60 -2.08
N GLU A 39 -8.56 -8.85 -2.15
CA GLU A 39 -9.91 -9.29 -1.83
C GLU A 39 -10.21 -9.05 -0.35
N GLN A 40 -9.30 -9.48 0.53
CA GLN A 40 -9.40 -9.22 1.96
C GLN A 40 -9.47 -7.71 2.25
N ALA A 41 -8.61 -6.90 1.61
CA ALA A 41 -8.58 -5.46 1.84
C ALA A 41 -9.90 -4.80 1.38
N ALA A 42 -10.41 -5.18 0.20
CA ALA A 42 -11.70 -4.72 -0.29
C ALA A 42 -12.84 -5.09 0.67
N THR A 43 -12.88 -6.33 1.14
CA THR A 43 -13.89 -6.81 2.10
C THR A 43 -13.84 -6.02 3.41
N VAL A 44 -12.65 -5.84 4.00
CA VAL A 44 -12.48 -5.07 5.24
C VAL A 44 -12.90 -3.62 5.03
N LEU A 45 -12.46 -2.97 3.95
CA LEU A 45 -12.82 -1.58 3.63
C LEU A 45 -14.32 -1.39 3.39
N ALA A 46 -15.00 -2.40 2.84
CA ALA A 46 -16.44 -2.35 2.56
C ALA A 46 -17.30 -2.43 3.83
N VAL A 47 -16.81 -3.07 4.90
CA VAL A 47 -17.58 -3.29 6.14
C VAL A 47 -17.10 -2.44 7.32
N THR A 48 -16.07 -1.61 7.11
CA THR A 48 -15.48 -0.75 8.15
C THR A 48 -15.29 0.69 7.67
N SER A 49 -15.43 1.64 8.59
CA SER A 49 -15.48 3.07 8.24
C SER A 49 -14.29 3.89 8.75
N ARG A 50 -13.62 3.43 9.80
CA ARG A 50 -12.58 4.15 10.54
C ARG A 50 -11.25 3.43 10.56
N ILE A 51 -11.26 2.11 10.70
CA ILE A 51 -10.03 1.32 10.77
C ILE A 51 -9.26 1.45 9.45
N ARG A 52 -7.93 1.63 9.55
CA ARG A 52 -7.04 1.66 8.38
C ARG A 52 -6.71 0.24 7.96
N VAL A 53 -6.56 0.01 6.67
CA VAL A 53 -6.23 -1.31 6.12
C VAL A 53 -4.87 -1.23 5.45
N GLY A 54 -3.94 -2.06 5.91
CA GLY A 54 -2.62 -2.22 5.32
C GLY A 54 -2.46 -3.62 4.71
N ILE A 55 -1.70 -3.71 3.62
CA ILE A 55 -1.27 -4.98 3.04
C ILE A 55 0.24 -5.07 3.24
N GLY A 56 0.69 -6.05 4.04
CA GLY A 56 2.09 -6.27 4.39
C GLY A 56 2.34 -7.77 4.48
N ILE A 57 2.49 -8.50 3.37
CA ILE A 57 3.10 -8.13 2.08
C ILE A 57 2.12 -8.27 0.89
N LEU A 58 2.33 -7.49 -0.18
CA LEU A 58 1.80 -7.78 -1.52
C LEU A 58 2.95 -8.36 -2.37
N PRO A 59 2.89 -9.62 -2.82
CA PRO A 59 4.03 -10.32 -3.40
C PRO A 59 4.41 -9.79 -4.79
N ALA A 60 5.40 -8.88 -4.84
CA ALA A 60 5.83 -8.22 -6.07
C ALA A 60 6.36 -9.18 -7.15
N GLY A 61 6.99 -10.29 -6.76
CA GLY A 61 7.52 -11.29 -7.71
C GLY A 61 6.44 -12.20 -8.33
N ALA A 62 5.26 -12.30 -7.69
CA ALA A 62 4.17 -13.16 -8.15
C ALA A 62 3.09 -12.40 -8.93
N ARG A 63 3.00 -11.07 -8.76
CA ARG A 63 1.99 -10.24 -9.43
C ARG A 63 2.55 -9.53 -10.66
N ASN A 64 1.73 -9.44 -11.69
CA ASN A 64 1.95 -8.45 -12.74
C ASN A 64 1.77 -7.06 -12.14
N VAL A 65 2.80 -6.21 -12.30
CA VAL A 65 2.82 -4.86 -11.71
C VAL A 65 1.67 -3.96 -12.18
N ALA A 66 1.20 -4.12 -13.43
CA ALA A 66 0.11 -3.32 -13.96
C ALA A 66 -1.24 -3.69 -13.30
N PHE A 67 -1.49 -4.98 -13.07
CA PHE A 67 -2.69 -5.41 -12.36
C PHE A 67 -2.65 -5.02 -10.89
N ALA A 68 -1.52 -5.22 -10.20
CA ALA A 68 -1.36 -4.76 -8.82
C ALA A 68 -1.62 -3.25 -8.69
N ALA A 69 -1.11 -2.44 -9.62
CA ALA A 69 -1.36 -1.01 -9.65
C ALA A 69 -2.86 -0.69 -9.87
N MET A 70 -3.53 -1.38 -10.80
CA MET A 70 -4.96 -1.22 -11.07
C MET A 70 -5.84 -1.55 -9.84
N GLU A 71 -5.52 -2.65 -9.16
CA GLU A 71 -6.22 -3.10 -7.95
C GLU A 71 -6.01 -2.13 -6.79
N LEU A 72 -4.76 -1.75 -6.52
CA LEU A 72 -4.42 -0.76 -5.49
C LEU A 72 -5.06 0.61 -5.78
N ALA A 73 -5.14 1.02 -7.04
CA ALA A 73 -5.84 2.24 -7.44
C ALA A 73 -7.34 2.15 -7.13
N THR A 74 -7.95 0.97 -7.26
CA THR A 74 -9.35 0.74 -6.89
C THR A 74 -9.54 0.85 -5.38
N LEU A 75 -8.70 0.20 -4.58
CA LEU A 75 -8.75 0.30 -3.12
C LEU A 75 -8.51 1.73 -2.64
N ALA A 76 -7.58 2.46 -3.27
CA ALA A 76 -7.32 3.86 -2.98
C ALA A 76 -8.56 4.76 -3.17
N ARG A 77 -9.41 4.46 -4.15
CA ARG A 77 -10.67 5.19 -4.39
C ARG A 77 -11.72 4.96 -3.29
N LEU A 78 -11.62 3.87 -2.52
CA LEU A 78 -12.47 3.64 -1.35
C LEU A 78 -12.05 4.47 -0.12
N ARG A 79 -10.80 4.95 -0.08
CA ARG A 79 -10.25 5.81 0.98
C ARG A 79 -9.38 6.95 0.39
N PRO A 80 -9.95 7.85 -0.43
CA PRO A 80 -9.18 8.78 -1.25
C PRO A 80 -8.38 9.80 -0.43
N ALA A 81 -8.92 10.26 0.71
CA ALA A 81 -8.22 11.22 1.57
C ALA A 81 -6.94 10.62 2.17
N LEU A 82 -7.01 9.38 2.66
CA LEU A 82 -5.85 8.65 3.18
C LEU A 82 -4.81 8.45 2.10
N PHE A 83 -5.23 7.92 0.95
CA PHE A 83 -4.30 7.62 -0.13
C PHE A 83 -3.63 8.89 -0.66
N ALA A 84 -4.38 9.97 -0.87
CA ALA A 84 -3.83 11.21 -1.38
C ALA A 84 -2.83 11.85 -0.41
N GLU A 85 -3.11 11.82 0.90
CA GLU A 85 -2.18 12.32 1.93
C GLU A 85 -0.90 11.48 1.98
N TYR A 86 -1.03 10.15 2.02
CA TYR A 86 0.09 9.23 2.03
C TYR A 86 0.93 9.33 0.76
N ALA A 87 0.30 9.27 -0.42
CA ALA A 87 0.99 9.29 -1.71
C ALA A 87 1.74 10.60 -1.96
N ARG A 88 1.17 11.75 -1.56
CA ARG A 88 1.89 13.04 -1.62
C ARG A 88 3.13 13.03 -0.73
N THR A 89 2.98 12.58 0.51
CA THR A 89 4.08 12.49 1.48
C THR A 89 5.19 11.56 0.99
N LEU A 90 4.82 10.36 0.55
CA LEU A 90 5.73 9.37 -0.03
C LEU A 90 6.45 9.93 -1.25
N THR A 91 5.72 10.58 -2.16
CA THR A 91 6.30 11.16 -3.37
C THR A 91 7.30 12.27 -3.05
N GLY A 92 7.02 13.13 -2.06
CA GLY A 92 7.96 14.15 -1.61
C GLY A 92 9.24 13.55 -1.04
N LEU A 93 9.11 12.56 -0.14
CA LEU A 93 10.25 11.84 0.42
C LEU A 93 11.10 11.16 -0.66
N LEU A 94 10.47 10.46 -1.62
CA LEU A 94 11.16 9.80 -2.74
C LEU A 94 11.83 10.80 -3.70
N ARG A 95 11.41 12.07 -3.69
CA ARG A 95 12.06 13.17 -4.43
C ARG A 95 13.22 13.80 -3.65
N GLY A 96 13.47 13.36 -2.42
CA GLY A 96 14.52 13.91 -1.55
C GLY A 96 14.08 15.15 -0.79
N GLU A 97 12.78 15.46 -0.81
CA GLU A 97 12.23 16.58 -0.05
C GLU A 97 12.24 16.27 1.44
N ARG A 98 12.51 17.29 2.27
CA ARG A 98 12.23 17.22 3.71
C ARG A 98 10.76 17.59 3.93
N VAL A 99 9.95 16.63 4.34
CA VAL A 99 8.49 16.76 4.42
C VAL A 99 8.04 17.02 5.86
N ARG A 100 7.21 18.05 6.03
CA ARG A 100 6.40 18.29 7.23
C ARG A 100 4.92 18.08 6.88
N VAL A 101 4.25 17.19 7.60
CA VAL A 101 2.81 16.94 7.48
C VAL A 101 2.24 16.81 8.88
N ASP A 102 1.21 17.60 9.20
CA ASP A 102 0.33 17.33 10.34
C ASP A 102 -1.06 16.99 9.79
N GLY A 103 -1.16 15.79 9.26
CA GLY A 103 -2.32 15.28 8.56
C GLY A 103 -3.18 14.39 9.45
N ARG A 104 -4.28 13.91 8.87
CA ARG A 104 -5.18 13.00 9.59
C ARG A 104 -4.57 11.61 9.74
N TYR A 105 -3.75 11.19 8.78
CA TYR A 105 -3.23 9.84 8.66
C TYR A 105 -1.70 9.77 8.71
N VAL A 106 -1.02 10.83 8.29
CA VAL A 106 0.43 10.98 8.28
C VAL A 106 0.81 12.16 9.15
N ARG A 107 1.70 11.94 10.12
CA ARG A 107 2.31 12.99 10.94
C ARG A 107 3.82 12.86 10.85
N LEU A 108 4.47 13.86 10.30
CA LEU A 108 5.92 13.96 10.15
C LEU A 108 6.36 15.39 10.46
N ASP A 109 7.35 15.56 11.32
CA ASP A 109 7.99 16.85 11.56
C ASP A 109 9.38 16.90 10.90
N GLY A 110 9.38 17.27 9.62
CA GLY A 110 10.59 17.55 8.87
C GLY A 110 11.40 16.29 8.59
N ALA A 111 10.75 15.19 8.22
CA ALA A 111 11.43 13.95 7.87
C ALA A 111 11.95 14.01 6.42
N GLY A 112 13.09 13.38 6.14
CA GLY A 112 13.65 13.25 4.79
C GLY A 112 14.44 11.95 4.69
N LEU A 113 14.56 11.40 3.47
CA LEU A 113 15.42 10.25 3.23
C LEU A 113 16.87 10.69 3.17
N GLU A 114 17.76 10.01 3.89
CA GLU A 114 19.20 10.25 3.83
C GLU A 114 19.77 9.85 2.46
N THR A 115 19.22 8.79 1.86
CA THR A 115 19.55 8.36 0.50
C THR A 115 18.26 8.20 -0.30
N VAL A 116 18.18 8.86 -1.44
CA VAL A 116 17.08 8.70 -2.40
C VAL A 116 17.45 7.65 -3.46
N PRO A 117 16.53 6.75 -3.84
CA PRO A 117 16.78 5.79 -4.90
C PRO A 117 17.10 6.48 -6.24
N ALA A 118 18.18 6.10 -6.91
CA ALA A 118 18.60 6.65 -8.20
C ALA A 118 17.71 6.14 -9.37
N ALA A 119 16.39 6.33 -9.30
CA ALA A 119 15.46 5.73 -10.25
C ALA A 119 15.50 6.37 -11.66
N ARG A 120 16.08 7.57 -11.82
CA ARG A 120 16.00 8.34 -13.08
C ARG A 120 17.19 8.15 -14.03
N GLU A 121 18.36 7.83 -13.53
CA GLU A 121 19.56 7.72 -14.40
C GLU A 121 19.61 6.40 -15.17
N ASP A 122 19.22 5.29 -14.55
CA ASP A 122 19.35 3.97 -15.17
C ASP A 122 18.32 3.75 -16.29
N LEU A 123 17.13 4.36 -16.17
CA LEU A 123 16.13 4.33 -17.23
C LEU A 123 16.54 5.17 -18.46
N ARG A 124 17.35 6.23 -18.27
CA ARG A 124 17.92 7.02 -19.37
C ARG A 124 19.08 6.27 -20.02
N ARG A 125 20.03 5.75 -19.23
CA ARG A 125 21.15 4.94 -19.73
C ARG A 125 20.71 3.72 -20.53
N GLY A 126 19.60 3.07 -20.14
CA GLY A 126 19.03 1.95 -20.89
C GLY A 126 18.39 2.36 -22.24
N ARG A 127 17.96 3.62 -22.39
CA ARG A 127 17.35 4.14 -23.62
C ARG A 127 18.38 4.66 -24.63
N ASP A 128 19.54 5.11 -24.14
CA ASP A 128 20.64 5.63 -24.97
C ASP A 128 21.59 4.54 -25.48
N ARG A 129 21.38 3.27 -25.09
CA ARG A 129 22.16 2.14 -25.63
C ARG A 129 21.59 1.76 -27.01
N PRO A 130 22.34 1.93 -28.12
CA PRO A 130 21.87 1.52 -29.43
C PRO A 130 21.60 0.01 -29.44
N PRO A 131 20.62 -0.49 -30.20
CA PRO A 131 20.42 -1.92 -30.36
C PRO A 131 21.70 -2.52 -30.96
N GLU A 132 22.36 -3.39 -30.20
CA GLU A 132 23.52 -4.15 -30.69
C GLU A 132 23.04 -5.02 -31.86
N GLY A 133 23.56 -4.71 -33.05
CA GLY A 133 23.10 -5.26 -34.33
C GLY A 133 23.18 -6.79 -34.39
N ARG A 134 22.15 -7.38 -35.01
CA ARG A 134 22.19 -8.74 -35.60
C ARG A 134 22.47 -8.63 -37.09
#